data_AF-A0A7C1SVR0-F1
#
_entry.id   AF-A0A7C1SVR0-F1
#
_cell.length_a   1.000
_cell.length_b   1.000
_cell.length_c   1.000
_cell.angle_alpha   90.00
_cell.angle_beta   90.00
_cell.angle_gamma   90.00
#
_symmetry.space_group_name_H-M   'P 1'
#
loop_
_entity.id
_entity.type
_entity.pdbx_description
1 polymer ?
#
loop_
_entity_poly.entity_id
_entity_poly.type
_entity_poly.pdbx_seq_one_letter_code
_entity_poly.pdbx_strand_id
1 'polypeptide(L)'
;MQESVPQLIEIFRVLDNHQVEFIVVGGVCAVLHGAPITTFDLDLVHSRTPENLNCLLNALIDLKAYYRGHSKRIQPDVKSLASPGHHLLITRFGPLDFL
;
A
#
# COMPACT_ATOMS: atom_id res chain seq x y z
N MET A 1 13.80 6.54 15.53
CA MET A 1 13.60 5.41 14.60
C MET A 1 14.32 5.81 13.33
N GLN A 2 15.38 5.10 12.94
CA GLN A 2 16.09 5.44 11.72
C GLN A 2 15.17 5.05 10.57
N GLU A 3 14.58 6.03 9.89
CA GLU A 3 13.76 5.76 8.72
C GLU A 3 14.69 5.26 7.62
N SER A 4 14.71 3.94 7.44
CA SER A 4 15.35 3.30 6.31
C SER A 4 14.69 3.79 5.03
N VAL A 5 15.49 4.00 3.98
CA VAL A 5 14.99 4.34 2.65
C VAL A 5 13.86 3.38 2.24
N PRO A 6 12.70 3.88 1.79
CA PRO A 6 11.60 3.04 1.32
C PRO A 6 12.05 2.09 0.20
N GLN A 7 11.66 0.83 0.30
CA GLN A 7 11.96 -0.23 -0.65
C GLN A 7 10.73 -0.51 -1.52
N LEU A 8 10.30 0.48 -2.30
CA LEU A 8 9.03 0.44 -3.04
C LEU A 8 8.92 -0.73 -4.03
N ILE A 9 10.04 -1.15 -4.62
CA ILE A 9 10.10 -2.32 -5.52
C ILE A 9 9.67 -3.60 -4.79
N GLU A 10 10.02 -3.75 -3.51
CA GLU A 10 9.64 -4.94 -2.73
C GLU A 10 8.14 -4.93 -2.41
N ILE A 11 7.52 -3.75 -2.27
CA ILE A 11 6.06 -3.64 -2.13
C ILE A 11 5.37 -4.14 -3.40
N PHE A 12 5.82 -3.68 -4.58
CA PHE A 12 5.27 -4.16 -5.85
C PHE A 12 5.44 -5.67 -6.04
N ARG A 13 6.60 -6.23 -5.69
CA ARG A 13 6.86 -7.68 -5.76
C ARG A 13 5.87 -8.48 -4.91
N VAL A 14 5.60 -8.04 -3.68
CA VAL A 14 4.65 -8.75 -2.82
C VAL A 14 3.23 -8.63 -3.37
N LEU A 15 2.81 -7.44 -3.82
CA LEU A 15 1.48 -7.26 -4.41
C LEU A 15 1.29 -8.12 -5.67
N ASP A 16 2.31 -8.20 -6.54
CA ASP A 16 2.31 -9.04 -7.75
C ASP A 16 2.26 -10.54 -7.41
N ASN A 17 3.08 -11.00 -6.45
CA ASN A 17 3.07 -12.40 -5.99
C ASN A 17 1.71 -12.84 -5.43
N HIS A 18 0.95 -11.90 -4.85
CA HIS A 18 -0.40 -12.14 -4.35
C HIS A 18 -1.50 -11.85 -5.38
N GLN A 19 -1.15 -11.46 -6.61
CA GLN A 19 -2.08 -11.13 -7.69
C GLN A 19 -3.09 -10.03 -7.32
N VAL A 20 -2.60 -8.99 -6.65
CA VAL A 20 -3.44 -7.83 -6.31
C VAL A 20 -3.68 -6.99 -7.57
N GLU A 21 -4.94 -6.73 -7.88
CA GLU A 21 -5.37 -5.81 -8.93
C GLU A 21 -5.40 -4.38 -8.39
N PHE A 22 -4.48 -3.54 -8.91
CA PHE A 22 -4.37 -2.14 -8.54
C PHE A 22 -3.85 -1.29 -9.71
N ILE A 23 -4.01 0.02 -9.59
CA ILE A 23 -3.35 1.02 -10.41
C ILE A 23 -2.47 1.92 -9.54
N VAL A 24 -1.34 2.35 -10.08
CA VAL A 24 -0.43 3.28 -9.41
C VAL A 24 -0.90 4.70 -9.65
N VAL A 25 -1.01 5.48 -8.58
CA VAL A 25 -1.36 6.91 -8.63
C VAL A 25 -0.31 7.74 -7.88
N GLY A 26 -0.58 9.02 -7.65
CA GLY A 26 0.26 9.87 -6.81
C GLY A 26 1.67 10.12 -7.36
N GLY A 27 2.62 10.34 -6.45
CA GLY A 27 3.98 10.77 -6.78
C GLY A 27 4.76 9.75 -7.62
N VAL A 28 4.63 8.46 -7.33
CA VAL A 28 5.32 7.39 -8.07
C VAL A 28 4.82 7.36 -9.52
N CYS A 29 3.51 7.49 -9.74
CA CYS A 29 2.95 7.59 -11.08
C CYS A 29 3.51 8.79 -11.85
N ALA A 30 3.56 9.97 -11.22
CA ALA A 30 4.14 11.16 -11.84
C ALA A 30 5.62 10.98 -12.21
N VAL A 31 6.43 10.37 -11.34
CA VAL A 31 7.84 10.05 -11.62
C VAL A 31 7.99 9.08 -12.79
N LEU A 32 7.17 8.02 -12.84
CA LEU A 32 7.15 7.07 -13.97
C LEU A 32 6.80 7.75 -15.30
N HIS A 33 6.03 8.85 -15.26
CA HIS A 33 5.71 9.69 -16.41
C HIS A 33 6.70 10.84 -16.66
N GLY A 34 7.84 10.88 -15.96
CA GLY A 34 8.93 11.81 -16.20
C GLY A 34 8.86 13.13 -15.43
N ALA A 35 7.95 13.26 -14.45
CA ALA A 35 7.96 14.42 -13.56
C ALA A 35 9.21 14.43 -12.67
N PRO A 36 9.95 15.55 -12.57
CA PRO A 36 11.20 15.64 -11.81
C PRO A 36 10.91 15.94 -10.32
N ILE A 37 10.16 15.05 -9.68
CA ILE A 37 9.81 15.14 -8.25
C ILE A 37 10.38 13.94 -7.50
N THR A 38 10.45 14.05 -6.17
CA THR A 38 10.84 12.96 -5.29
C THR A 38 9.66 12.59 -4.39
N THR A 39 9.41 11.30 -4.23
CA THR A 39 8.36 10.75 -3.36
C THR A 39 8.93 9.56 -2.58
N PHE A 40 8.37 9.28 -1.41
CA PHE A 40 8.89 8.26 -0.49
C PHE A 40 7.82 7.26 -0.04
N ASP A 41 6.69 7.29 -0.73
CA ASP A 41 5.48 6.56 -0.47
C ASP A 41 4.91 6.03 -1.79
N LEU A 42 4.04 5.04 -1.66
CA LEU A 42 3.35 4.44 -2.79
C LEU A 42 1.86 4.60 -2.59
N ASP A 43 1.21 5.34 -3.49
CA ASP A 43 -0.24 5.52 -3.54
C ASP A 43 -0.84 4.61 -4.61
N LEU A 44 -1.83 3.80 -4.24
CA LEU A 44 -2.51 2.87 -5.14
C LEU A 44 -4.03 3.06 -5.07
N VAL A 45 -4.73 2.75 -6.16
CA VAL A 45 -6.17 2.49 -6.14
C VAL A 45 -6.37 1.01 -6.47
N HIS A 46 -7.21 0.31 -5.73
CA HIS A 46 -7.40 -1.14 -5.88
C HIS A 46 -8.83 -1.49 -6.34
N SER A 47 -8.96 -2.60 -7.05
CA SER A 47 -10.27 -3.19 -7.35
C SER A 47 -10.95 -3.60 -6.03
N ARG A 48 -12.25 -3.28 -5.87
CA ARG A 48 -13.00 -3.58 -4.64
C ARG A 48 -13.80 -4.87 -4.72
N THR A 49 -13.50 -5.74 -5.69
CA THR A 49 -14.10 -7.08 -5.77
C THR A 49 -13.72 -7.89 -4.51
N PRO A 50 -14.62 -8.76 -4.01
CA PRO A 50 -14.30 -9.61 -2.87
C PRO A 50 -13.01 -10.42 -3.06
N GLU A 51 -12.77 -10.92 -4.27
CA GLU A 51 -11.58 -11.68 -4.64
C GLU A 51 -10.31 -10.85 -4.46
N ASN A 52 -10.29 -9.62 -4.99
CA ASN A 52 -9.12 -8.76 -4.88
C ASN A 52 -8.88 -8.26 -3.46
N LEU A 53 -9.94 -8.00 -2.67
CA LEU A 53 -9.79 -7.69 -1.24
C LEU A 53 -9.16 -8.86 -0.46
N ASN A 54 -9.55 -10.09 -0.85
CA ASN A 54 -8.86 -11.36 -0.63
C ASN A 54 -7.34 -11.26 -0.75
N CYS A 55 -6.91 -11.06 -2.00
CA CYS A 55 -5.51 -10.98 -2.40
C CYS A 55 -4.78 -9.84 -1.67
N LEU A 56 -5.40 -8.67 -1.60
CA LEU A 56 -4.85 -7.49 -0.95
C LEU A 56 -4.59 -7.73 0.53
N LEU A 57 -5.54 -8.30 1.28
CA LEU A 57 -5.34 -8.58 2.69
C LEU A 57 -4.15 -9.54 2.91
N ASN A 58 -4.04 -10.60 2.10
CA ASN A 58 -2.93 -11.54 2.19
C ASN A 58 -1.58 -10.86 1.92
N ALA A 59 -1.52 -9.99 0.91
CA ALA A 59 -0.33 -9.20 0.60
C ALA A 59 0.04 -8.24 1.75
N LEU A 60 -0.96 -7.57 2.34
CA LEU A 60 -0.76 -6.65 3.46
C LEU A 60 -0.28 -7.37 4.73
N ILE A 61 -0.74 -8.61 4.96
CA ILE A 61 -0.23 -9.47 6.05
C ILE A 61 1.24 -9.79 5.82
N ASP A 62 1.64 -10.22 4.61
CA ASP A 62 3.06 -10.45 4.30
C ASP A 62 3.86 -9.15 4.50
N LEU A 63 3.40 -8.03 3.96
CA LEU A 63 4.02 -6.71 4.16
C LEU A 63 4.08 -6.23 5.61
N LYS A 64 3.43 -6.93 6.56
CA LYS A 64 3.29 -6.55 7.98
C LYS A 64 2.65 -5.17 8.12
N ALA A 65 1.64 -4.90 7.30
CA ALA A 65 0.99 -3.60 7.21
C ALA A 65 0.17 -3.27 8.46
N TYR A 66 0.17 -2.00 8.86
CA TYR A 66 -0.71 -1.46 9.90
C TYR A 66 -1.05 0.02 9.61
N TYR A 67 -2.18 0.50 10.13
CA TYR A 67 -2.61 1.88 9.94
C TYR A 67 -1.71 2.88 10.68
N ARG A 68 -1.26 3.92 9.97
CA ARG A 68 -0.46 5.02 10.52
C ARG A 68 -1.31 5.90 11.44
N GLY A 69 -0.66 6.62 12.36
CA GLY A 69 -1.31 7.69 13.15
C GLY A 69 -2.09 7.19 14.37
N HIS A 70 -2.02 5.89 14.68
CA HIS A 70 -2.71 5.29 15.81
C HIS A 70 -1.71 4.90 16.91
N SER A 71 -2.11 5.05 18.18
CA SER A 71 -1.30 4.64 19.33
C SER A 71 -1.09 3.14 19.43
N LYS A 72 -2.00 2.36 18.84
CA LYS A 72 -1.91 0.90 18.69
C LYS A 72 -1.67 0.55 17.22
N ARG A 73 -0.97 -0.57 16.97
CA ARG A 73 -0.82 -1.13 15.62
C ARG A 73 -2.11 -1.84 15.22
N ILE A 74 -2.96 -1.12 14.48
CA ILE A 74 -4.20 -1.66 13.94
C ILE A 74 -3.88 -2.28 12.57
N GLN A 75 -4.10 -3.59 12.44
CA GLN A 75 -3.96 -4.28 11.16
C GLN A 75 -5.23 -4.07 10.32
N PRO A 76 -5.11 -3.98 8.98
CA PRO A 76 -6.26 -3.98 8.10
C PRO A 76 -6.96 -5.34 8.11
N ASP A 77 -8.27 -5.32 7.88
CA ASP A 77 -9.08 -6.51 7.59
C ASP A 77 -9.95 -6.26 6.35
N VAL A 78 -10.61 -7.30 5.84
CA VAL A 78 -11.45 -7.16 4.63
C VAL A 78 -12.55 -6.12 4.81
N LYS A 79 -13.14 -6.00 6.01
CA LYS A 79 -14.22 -5.04 6.26
C LYS A 79 -13.70 -3.62 6.24
N SER A 80 -12.51 -3.38 6.79
CA SER A 80 -11.87 -2.07 6.75
C SER A 80 -11.48 -1.71 5.32
N LEU A 81 -10.87 -2.62 4.56
CA LEU A 81 -10.49 -2.40 3.16
C LEU A 81 -11.71 -2.18 2.23
N ALA A 82 -12.86 -2.76 2.56
CA ALA A 82 -14.13 -2.53 1.87
C ALA A 82 -14.83 -1.23 2.28
N SER A 83 -14.39 -0.57 3.35
CA SER A 83 -14.99 0.68 3.83
C SER A 83 -14.52 1.89 3.00
N PRO A 84 -15.34 2.92 2.77
CA PRO A 84 -14.89 4.14 2.08
C PRO A 84 -13.75 4.86 2.82
N GLY A 85 -13.00 5.67 2.08
CA GLY A 85 -11.93 6.53 2.61
C GLY A 85 -10.52 5.98 2.33
N HIS A 86 -9.51 6.72 2.77
CA HIS A 86 -8.12 6.35 2.52
C HIS A 86 -7.60 5.35 3.56
N HIS A 87 -6.86 4.35 3.10
CA HIS A 87 -6.14 3.42 3.94
C HIS A 87 -4.67 3.81 4.00
N LEU A 88 -4.32 4.59 5.01
CA LEU A 88 -2.95 5.09 5.20
C LEU A 88 -2.12 4.08 6.00
N LEU A 89 -1.25 3.32 5.33
CA LEU A 89 -0.55 2.18 5.94
C LEU A 89 0.96 2.44 6.07
N ILE A 90 1.56 1.71 7.00
CA ILE A 90 3.00 1.49 7.09
C ILE A 90 3.25 0.00 6.92
N THR A 91 4.21 -0.35 6.08
CA THR A 91 4.70 -1.72 5.87
C THR A 91 6.13 -1.87 6.35
N ARG A 92 6.68 -3.10 6.32
CA ARG A 92 8.11 -3.35 6.56
C ARG A 92 9.04 -2.71 5.51
N PHE A 93 8.51 -2.25 4.38
CA PHE A 93 9.26 -1.68 3.27
C PHE A 93 8.99 -0.18 3.05
N GLY A 94 8.11 0.43 3.84
CA GLY A 94 7.80 1.85 3.77
C GLY A 94 6.30 2.15 3.75
N PRO A 95 5.93 3.45 3.60
CA PRO A 95 4.57 3.90 3.36
C PRO A 95 3.89 3.23 2.17
N LEU A 96 2.63 2.83 2.35
CA LEU A 96 1.77 2.32 1.28
C LEU A 96 0.34 2.77 1.58
N ASP A 97 -0.24 3.54 0.67
CA ASP A 97 -1.57 4.10 0.87
C ASP A 97 -2.52 3.62 -0.24
N PHE A 98 -3.74 3.26 0.14
CA PHE A 98 -4.82 2.97 -0.81
C PHE A 98 -5.88 4.06 -0.74
N LEU A 99 -6.13 4.74 -1.87
CA LEU A 99 -7.00 5.91 -1.97
C LEU A 99 -8.38 5.58 -2.57
#